data_AF-A0A924RWL8-F1
#
_entry.id   AF-A0A924RWL8-F1
#
_cell.length_a   1.000
_cell.length_b   1.000
_cell.length_c   1.000
_cell.angle_alpha   90.00
_cell.angle_beta   90.00
_cell.angle_gamma   90.00
#
_symmetry.space_group_name_H-M   'P 1'
#
loop_
_entity.id
_entity.type
_entity.pdbx_description
1 polymer ?
#
loop_
_entity_poly.entity_id
_entity_poly.type
_entity_poly.pdbx_seq_one_letter_code
_entity_poly.pdbx_strand_id
1 'polypeptide(L)'
;MHSIYDDNNNSVLEDKRIRIDLSARKFGSDLALAEMRKKIDAQAQSSMTDLYSRFKGLGKLINSRIHAIGNRNAVYTTGTIFSIIDTSKNQDEHIAALGSTLNSIKYYLSGFDINEYCFEGTIYRGYGFGHYLYLAQTISNYTNSKINLFTFDLNNLKNVGNFLEYNQVNPSYYAHFFDVSLTASQEKGNFAYMMAAKYHCTNQLSENVPDEGLSCLMERANPSSLKNNKKEVVLPEHTYFDNFGIVISRGRKNNPLSTAIKAGHDAENHIHFNSGSYSLFLADKKITGDIGALSYTAGAFNDDNKARSLWGHTVPIIENTIPAKSREANGKITNATFTNDIDKPGMDTKAVYHIKSLKK
;
A
#
# COMPACT_ATOMS: atom_id res chain seq x y z
N MET A 1 -14.35 7.62 -0.12
CA MET A 1 -14.40 7.23 -1.54
C MET A 1 -13.28 7.95 -2.27
N HIS A 2 -12.41 7.22 -2.99
CA HIS A 2 -11.36 7.83 -3.79
C HIS A 2 -11.98 8.45 -5.05
N SER A 3 -12.25 9.76 -5.00
CA SER A 3 -12.92 10.55 -6.05
C SER A 3 -12.08 10.80 -7.31
N ILE A 4 -11.06 9.99 -7.57
CA ILE A 4 -10.08 10.29 -8.63
C ILE A 4 -10.65 9.96 -10.03
N TYR A 5 -11.78 9.25 -10.08
CA TYR A 5 -12.42 8.81 -11.34
C TYR A 5 -13.92 9.03 -11.43
N ASP A 6 -14.57 9.52 -10.36
CA ASP A 6 -15.93 10.01 -10.47
C ASP A 6 -15.88 11.32 -11.26
N ASP A 7 -16.46 11.33 -12.46
CA ASP A 7 -16.79 12.62 -13.06
C ASP A 7 -17.91 13.26 -12.24
N ASN A 8 -18.00 14.60 -12.30
CA ASN A 8 -19.06 15.35 -11.61
C ASN A 8 -20.49 14.94 -12.05
N ASN A 9 -20.61 14.04 -13.04
CA ASN A 9 -21.85 13.60 -13.64
C ASN A 9 -22.23 12.16 -13.26
N ASN A 10 -21.51 11.51 -12.32
CA ASN A 10 -21.78 10.13 -11.90
C ASN A 10 -21.89 9.13 -13.07
N SER A 11 -21.16 9.34 -14.16
CA SER A 11 -21.38 8.58 -15.41
C SER A 11 -21.15 7.07 -15.28
N VAL A 12 -20.40 6.63 -14.28
CA VAL A 12 -20.20 5.21 -13.95
C VAL A 12 -21.40 4.61 -13.20
N LEU A 13 -22.03 5.37 -12.29
CA LEU A 13 -23.21 4.92 -11.54
C LEU A 13 -24.48 4.94 -12.40
N GLU A 14 -24.54 5.85 -13.37
CA GLU A 14 -25.68 5.99 -14.29
C GLU A 14 -25.55 5.13 -15.56
N ASP A 15 -24.59 4.19 -15.60
CA ASP A 15 -24.32 3.29 -16.73
C ASP A 15 -23.98 4.01 -18.06
N LYS A 16 -23.63 5.30 -17.99
CA LYS A 16 -23.25 6.15 -19.14
C LYS A 16 -21.79 5.93 -19.57
N ARG A 17 -20.95 5.34 -18.72
CA ARG A 17 -19.55 5.04 -19.02
C ARG A 17 -19.03 3.85 -18.19
N ILE A 18 -18.42 2.86 -18.84
CA ILE A 18 -17.82 1.71 -18.14
C ILE A 18 -16.31 1.93 -17.97
N ARG A 19 -15.86 2.09 -16.72
CA ARG A 19 -14.46 1.98 -16.33
C ARG A 19 -14.36 0.99 -15.17
N ILE A 20 -13.37 0.09 -15.23
CA ILE A 20 -12.88 -0.52 -14.00
C ILE A 20 -12.27 0.64 -13.21
N ASP A 21 -12.76 0.91 -12.03
CA ASP A 21 -12.12 1.83 -11.09
C ASP A 21 -12.41 1.36 -9.66
N LEU A 22 -11.85 2.07 -8.69
CA LEU A 22 -11.96 1.71 -7.28
C LEU A 22 -13.42 1.70 -6.82
N SER A 23 -14.25 2.60 -7.37
CA SER A 23 -15.67 2.72 -7.09
C SER A 23 -16.45 1.54 -7.66
N ALA A 24 -16.24 1.19 -8.94
CA ALA A 24 -16.88 0.04 -9.59
C ALA A 24 -16.54 -1.28 -8.91
N ARG A 25 -15.29 -1.45 -8.45
CA ARG A 25 -14.87 -2.62 -7.65
C ARG A 25 -15.62 -2.71 -6.32
N LYS A 26 -15.68 -1.60 -5.57
CA LYS A 26 -16.36 -1.55 -4.27
C LYS A 26 -17.87 -1.77 -4.43
N PHE A 27 -18.47 -1.14 -5.42
CA PHE A 27 -19.87 -1.33 -5.76
C PHE A 27 -20.19 -2.79 -6.13
N GLY A 28 -19.40 -3.42 -7.01
CA GLY A 28 -19.60 -4.81 -7.40
C GLY A 28 -19.49 -5.79 -6.23
N SER A 29 -18.54 -5.57 -5.30
CA SER A 29 -18.47 -6.37 -4.08
C SER A 29 -19.64 -6.11 -3.15
N ASP A 30 -20.00 -4.85 -2.90
CA ASP A 30 -21.07 -4.49 -1.97
C ASP A 30 -22.45 -4.96 -2.49
N LEU A 31 -22.63 -4.98 -3.82
CA LEU A 31 -23.83 -5.49 -4.48
C LEU A 31 -23.93 -7.02 -4.38
N ALA A 32 -22.85 -7.75 -4.66
CA ALA A 32 -22.78 -9.20 -4.43
C ALA A 32 -23.08 -9.55 -2.96
N LEU A 33 -22.58 -8.74 -2.02
CA LEU A 33 -22.90 -8.88 -0.59
C LEU A 33 -24.38 -8.60 -0.27
N ALA A 34 -25.02 -7.69 -0.99
CA ALA A 34 -26.44 -7.39 -0.84
C ALA A 34 -27.34 -8.49 -1.43
N GLU A 35 -26.90 -9.20 -2.49
CA GLU A 35 -27.64 -10.33 -3.07
C GLU A 35 -27.81 -11.49 -2.07
N MET A 36 -26.87 -11.69 -1.13
CA MET A 36 -27.03 -12.65 -0.02
C MET A 36 -28.20 -12.32 0.93
N ARG A 37 -28.82 -11.12 0.84
CA ARG A 37 -29.88 -10.67 1.76
C ARG A 37 -31.30 -10.61 1.17
N LYS A 38 -31.49 -10.59 -0.15
CA LYS A 38 -32.73 -10.92 -0.93
C LYS A 38 -32.71 -10.26 -2.31
N LYS A 39 -33.38 -10.92 -3.27
CA LYS A 39 -33.75 -10.49 -4.64
C LYS A 39 -33.35 -9.06 -4.98
N ILE A 40 -32.20 -8.92 -5.60
CA ILE A 40 -31.89 -7.76 -6.41
C ILE A 40 -32.62 -7.91 -7.74
N ASP A 41 -33.17 -6.81 -8.25
CA ASP A 41 -33.95 -6.75 -9.47
C ASP A 41 -33.12 -7.24 -10.68
N ALA A 42 -33.76 -7.84 -11.67
CA ALA A 42 -33.11 -8.41 -12.85
C ALA A 42 -32.20 -7.40 -13.59
N GLN A 43 -32.43 -6.10 -13.38
CA GLN A 43 -31.67 -5.00 -13.94
C GLN A 43 -30.24 -4.86 -13.38
N ALA A 44 -30.03 -5.04 -12.07
CA ALA A 44 -28.69 -4.96 -11.48
C ALA A 44 -27.86 -6.23 -11.74
N GLN A 45 -28.52 -7.39 -11.84
CA GLN A 45 -27.89 -8.63 -12.28
C GLN A 45 -27.51 -8.57 -13.77
N SER A 46 -28.35 -7.91 -14.59
CA SER A 46 -28.03 -7.55 -15.97
C SER A 46 -26.82 -6.61 -16.04
N SER A 47 -26.76 -5.53 -15.26
CA SER A 47 -25.61 -4.61 -15.28
C SER A 47 -24.30 -5.30 -14.86
N MET A 48 -24.32 -6.23 -13.88
CA MET A 48 -23.13 -7.03 -13.51
C MET A 48 -22.70 -8.02 -14.61
N THR A 49 -23.65 -8.73 -15.22
CA THR A 49 -23.40 -9.71 -16.29
C THR A 49 -23.03 -9.03 -17.61
N ASP A 50 -23.51 -7.80 -17.84
CA ASP A 50 -23.20 -6.98 -19.01
C ASP A 50 -21.85 -6.28 -18.84
N LEU A 51 -21.49 -5.83 -17.62
CA LEU A 51 -20.09 -5.52 -17.25
C LEU A 51 -19.16 -6.70 -17.58
N TYR A 52 -19.58 -7.91 -17.19
CA TYR A 52 -18.86 -9.17 -17.42
C TYR A 52 -18.71 -9.54 -18.90
N SER A 53 -19.79 -9.46 -19.67
CA SER A 53 -19.81 -9.78 -21.11
C SER A 53 -19.03 -8.73 -21.93
N ARG A 54 -19.03 -7.47 -21.49
CA ARG A 54 -18.26 -6.38 -22.09
C ARG A 54 -16.78 -6.39 -21.69
N PHE A 55 -16.39 -7.08 -20.61
CA PHE A 55 -14.98 -7.36 -20.29
C PHE A 55 -14.29 -8.25 -21.32
N LYS A 56 -15.02 -9.12 -22.05
CA LYS A 56 -14.46 -9.93 -23.15
C LYS A 56 -13.90 -9.08 -24.30
N GLY A 57 -14.28 -7.81 -24.42
CA GLY A 57 -13.86 -6.92 -25.53
C GLY A 57 -12.73 -5.94 -25.22
N LEU A 58 -12.22 -5.86 -23.98
CA LEU A 58 -11.34 -4.76 -23.51
C LEU A 58 -9.86 -5.14 -23.37
N GLY A 59 -9.38 -6.12 -24.14
CA GLY A 59 -8.08 -6.80 -23.96
C GLY A 59 -6.86 -5.89 -23.69
N LYS A 60 -6.78 -4.67 -24.24
CA LYS A 60 -5.65 -3.75 -23.98
C LYS A 60 -5.69 -3.04 -22.62
N LEU A 61 -6.87 -2.63 -22.13
CA LEU A 61 -6.99 -1.85 -20.87
C LEU A 61 -7.02 -2.74 -19.62
N ILE A 62 -7.46 -3.98 -19.79
CA ILE A 62 -7.44 -5.02 -18.74
C ILE A 62 -5.99 -5.52 -18.53
N ASN A 63 -5.24 -5.73 -19.62
CA ASN A 63 -3.85 -6.20 -19.56
C ASN A 63 -2.90 -5.23 -18.82
N SER A 64 -3.06 -3.91 -18.98
CA SER A 64 -2.20 -2.95 -18.28
C SER A 64 -2.41 -2.93 -16.75
N ARG A 65 -3.57 -3.40 -16.28
CA ARG A 65 -3.91 -3.47 -14.84
C ARG A 65 -3.55 -4.81 -14.21
N ILE A 66 -3.67 -5.89 -14.97
CA ILE A 66 -3.19 -7.24 -14.58
C ILE A 66 -1.65 -7.25 -14.44
N HIS A 67 -0.95 -6.45 -15.25
CA HIS A 67 0.51 -6.33 -15.19
C HIS A 67 0.99 -5.18 -14.29
N ALA A 68 0.09 -4.49 -13.59
CA ALA A 68 0.48 -3.42 -12.69
C ALA A 68 1.16 -4.00 -11.43
N ILE A 69 2.19 -3.31 -10.95
CA ILE A 69 2.97 -3.73 -9.78
C ILE A 69 2.53 -3.05 -8.47
N GLY A 70 1.55 -2.14 -8.51
CA GLY A 70 1.06 -1.37 -7.34
C GLY A 70 -0.31 -1.81 -6.85
N ASN A 71 -0.82 -1.13 -5.82
CA ASN A 71 -2.07 -1.44 -5.11
C ASN A 71 -3.27 -1.71 -6.02
N ARG A 72 -3.36 -1.00 -7.15
CA ARG A 72 -4.45 -1.11 -8.12
C ARG A 72 -4.61 -2.54 -8.63
N ASN A 73 -3.50 -3.28 -8.79
CA ASN A 73 -3.55 -4.67 -9.18
C ASN A 73 -4.31 -5.51 -8.15
N ALA A 74 -3.86 -5.49 -6.89
CA ALA A 74 -4.48 -6.27 -5.82
C ALA A 74 -5.96 -5.88 -5.64
N VAL A 75 -6.27 -4.58 -5.63
CA VAL A 75 -7.64 -4.08 -5.45
C VAL A 75 -8.58 -4.58 -6.55
N TYR A 76 -8.20 -4.40 -7.82
CA TYR A 76 -9.03 -4.81 -8.95
C TYR A 76 -9.14 -6.32 -9.05
N THR A 77 -8.03 -7.04 -8.92
CA THR A 77 -8.02 -8.50 -8.97
C THR A 77 -8.96 -9.09 -7.91
N THR A 78 -8.90 -8.58 -6.67
CA THR A 78 -9.78 -9.01 -5.57
C THR A 78 -11.25 -8.80 -5.89
N GLY A 79 -11.59 -7.61 -6.40
CA GLY A 79 -12.97 -7.30 -6.79
C GLY A 79 -13.49 -8.21 -7.89
N THR A 80 -12.71 -8.34 -8.96
CA THR A 80 -13.09 -9.13 -10.14
C THR A 80 -13.32 -10.59 -9.79
N ILE A 81 -12.39 -11.24 -9.07
CA ILE A 81 -12.57 -12.66 -8.74
C ILE A 81 -13.73 -12.88 -7.76
N PHE A 82 -13.93 -11.98 -6.80
CA PHE A 82 -15.04 -12.07 -5.86
C PHE A 82 -16.39 -12.03 -6.59
N SER A 83 -16.57 -11.04 -7.48
CA SER A 83 -17.79 -10.93 -8.28
C SER A 83 -18.00 -12.13 -9.20
N ILE A 84 -16.95 -12.68 -9.81
CA ILE A 84 -17.07 -13.85 -10.70
C ILE A 84 -17.47 -15.12 -9.92
N ILE A 85 -16.84 -15.35 -8.77
CA ILE A 85 -17.16 -16.49 -7.90
C ILE A 85 -18.62 -16.44 -7.44
N ASP A 86 -19.12 -15.24 -7.13
CA ASP A 86 -20.47 -15.05 -6.59
C ASP A 86 -21.56 -15.09 -7.69
N THR A 87 -21.32 -14.46 -8.84
CA THR A 87 -22.36 -14.23 -9.86
C THR A 87 -22.36 -15.25 -10.99
N SER A 88 -21.20 -15.79 -11.39
CA SER A 88 -21.13 -16.74 -12.51
C SER A 88 -21.45 -18.16 -12.05
N LYS A 89 -22.24 -18.87 -12.86
CA LYS A 89 -22.51 -20.31 -12.70
C LYS A 89 -21.66 -21.18 -13.64
N ASN A 90 -20.83 -20.57 -14.47
CA ASN A 90 -20.03 -21.25 -15.48
C ASN A 90 -18.66 -21.65 -14.90
N GLN A 91 -18.39 -22.96 -14.87
CA GLN A 91 -17.15 -23.50 -14.33
C GLN A 91 -15.90 -23.07 -15.12
N ASP A 92 -16.01 -22.91 -16.45
CA ASP A 92 -14.87 -22.46 -17.28
C ASP A 92 -14.50 -21.01 -16.97
N GLU A 93 -15.51 -20.18 -16.65
CA GLU A 93 -15.30 -18.80 -16.23
C GLU A 93 -14.61 -18.72 -14.87
N HIS A 94 -14.97 -19.58 -13.93
CA HIS A 94 -14.29 -19.69 -12.65
C HIS A 94 -12.83 -20.12 -12.82
N ILE A 95 -12.55 -21.12 -13.66
CA ILE A 95 -11.19 -21.59 -13.96
C ILE A 95 -10.36 -20.48 -14.61
N ALA A 96 -10.91 -19.80 -15.63
CA ALA A 96 -10.23 -18.72 -16.32
C ALA A 96 -9.94 -17.53 -15.39
N ALA A 97 -10.88 -17.17 -14.52
CA ALA A 97 -10.73 -16.09 -13.56
C ALA A 97 -9.69 -16.41 -12.48
N LEU A 98 -9.69 -17.63 -11.95
CA LEU A 98 -8.66 -18.10 -11.01
C LEU A 98 -7.27 -18.10 -11.67
N GLY A 99 -7.13 -18.64 -12.88
CA GLY A 99 -5.87 -18.62 -13.62
C GLY A 99 -5.35 -17.19 -13.87
N SER A 100 -6.24 -16.29 -14.29
CA SER A 100 -5.93 -14.87 -14.50
C SER A 100 -5.50 -14.18 -13.21
N THR A 101 -6.18 -14.49 -12.10
CA THR A 101 -5.86 -13.97 -10.76
C THR A 101 -4.48 -14.41 -10.30
N LEU A 102 -4.16 -15.70 -10.44
CA LEU A 102 -2.85 -16.25 -10.11
C LEU A 102 -1.72 -15.65 -10.94
N ASN A 103 -2.00 -15.28 -12.20
CA ASN A 103 -1.02 -14.57 -13.02
C ASN A 103 -0.88 -13.10 -12.59
N SER A 104 -2.00 -12.42 -12.37
CA SER A 104 -2.05 -11.01 -11.96
C SER A 104 -1.28 -10.75 -10.66
N ILE A 105 -1.49 -11.59 -9.63
CA ILE A 105 -0.86 -11.41 -8.32
C ILE A 105 0.66 -11.60 -8.35
N LYS A 106 1.22 -12.32 -9.34
CA LYS A 106 2.68 -12.40 -9.50
C LYS A 106 3.27 -11.04 -9.85
N TYR A 107 2.61 -10.27 -10.72
CA TYR A 107 3.04 -8.90 -11.03
C TYR A 107 2.92 -8.00 -9.81
N TYR A 108 1.81 -8.09 -9.07
CA TYR A 108 1.67 -7.35 -7.82
C TYR A 108 2.79 -7.66 -6.82
N LEU A 109 3.07 -8.94 -6.57
CA LEU A 109 4.12 -9.35 -5.64
C LEU A 109 5.52 -8.96 -6.13
N SER A 110 5.76 -8.93 -7.45
CA SER A 110 7.01 -8.42 -8.02
C SER A 110 7.24 -6.92 -7.81
N GLY A 111 6.20 -6.18 -7.41
CA GLY A 111 6.33 -4.79 -6.98
C GLY A 111 6.92 -4.63 -5.59
N PHE A 112 6.92 -5.69 -4.78
CA PHE A 112 7.64 -5.72 -3.51
C PHE A 112 9.06 -6.19 -3.76
N ASP A 113 10.01 -5.38 -3.32
CA ASP A 113 11.38 -5.81 -3.34
C ASP A 113 11.61 -6.87 -2.26
N ILE A 114 12.48 -7.83 -2.57
CA ILE A 114 12.85 -8.93 -1.68
C ILE A 114 13.48 -8.44 -0.38
N ASN A 115 13.93 -7.18 -0.35
CA ASN A 115 14.51 -6.52 0.81
C ASN A 115 13.78 -5.20 1.15
N GLU A 116 12.65 -5.33 1.84
CA GLU A 116 12.27 -4.41 2.94
C GLU A 116 11.31 -3.24 2.68
N TYR A 117 10.79 -2.97 1.48
CA TYR A 117 9.98 -1.74 1.30
C TYR A 117 8.68 -1.90 0.48
N CYS A 118 7.58 -1.32 0.99
CA CYS A 118 6.38 -1.06 0.19
C CYS A 118 6.52 0.30 -0.49
N PHE A 119 6.85 0.31 -1.79
CA PHE A 119 7.13 1.53 -2.56
C PHE A 119 6.02 2.60 -2.53
N GLU A 120 4.80 2.21 -2.20
CA GLU A 120 3.65 3.11 -2.12
C GLU A 120 3.43 3.72 -0.72
N GLY A 121 4.16 3.29 0.31
CA GLY A 121 4.02 3.78 1.69
C GLY A 121 3.04 2.98 2.56
N THR A 122 2.95 3.32 3.84
CA THR A 122 2.23 2.51 4.84
C THR A 122 0.72 2.47 4.63
N ILE A 123 0.12 3.57 4.15
CA ILE A 123 -1.32 3.60 3.82
C ILE A 123 -1.62 2.60 2.72
N TYR A 124 -0.78 2.54 1.69
CA TYR A 124 -0.98 1.65 0.56
C TYR A 124 -0.50 0.22 0.79
N ARG A 125 0.41 0.01 1.75
CA ARG A 125 0.53 -1.30 2.40
C ARG A 125 -0.82 -1.70 2.98
N GLY A 126 -1.43 -0.87 3.83
CA GLY A 126 -2.75 -1.17 4.41
C GLY A 126 -3.81 -1.47 3.35
N TYR A 127 -3.89 -0.65 2.31
CA TYR A 127 -4.89 -0.76 1.25
C TYR A 127 -4.60 -1.89 0.25
N GLY A 128 -3.50 -1.79 -0.50
CA GLY A 128 -3.13 -2.76 -1.53
C GLY A 128 -2.85 -4.14 -0.96
N PHE A 129 -1.97 -4.24 0.05
CA PHE A 129 -1.64 -5.53 0.64
C PHE A 129 -2.83 -6.09 1.44
N GLY A 130 -3.65 -5.22 2.01
CA GLY A 130 -4.91 -5.65 2.61
C GLY A 130 -5.87 -6.30 1.59
N HIS A 131 -6.00 -5.72 0.39
CA HIS A 131 -6.73 -6.38 -0.69
C HIS A 131 -6.14 -7.71 -1.12
N TYR A 132 -4.81 -7.83 -1.17
CA TYR A 132 -4.17 -9.14 -1.38
C TYR A 132 -4.56 -10.17 -0.30
N LEU A 133 -4.66 -9.77 0.97
CA LEU A 133 -5.05 -10.68 2.05
C LEU A 133 -6.54 -11.04 2.00
N TYR A 134 -7.41 -10.10 1.61
CA TYR A 134 -8.81 -10.40 1.28
C TYR A 134 -8.92 -11.41 0.13
N LEU A 135 -8.09 -11.25 -0.90
CA LEU A 135 -8.01 -12.18 -2.02
C LEU A 135 -7.53 -13.57 -1.59
N ALA A 136 -6.47 -13.63 -0.79
CA ALA A 136 -5.92 -14.87 -0.25
C ALA A 136 -6.97 -15.64 0.54
N GLN A 137 -7.72 -14.96 1.42
CA GLN A 137 -8.81 -15.59 2.16
C GLN A 137 -9.95 -16.05 1.24
N THR A 138 -10.37 -15.21 0.28
CA THR A 138 -11.44 -15.55 -0.69
C THR A 138 -11.10 -16.83 -1.44
N ILE A 139 -9.89 -16.92 -2.01
CA ILE A 139 -9.45 -18.09 -2.78
C ILE A 139 -9.28 -19.32 -1.89
N SER A 140 -8.72 -19.14 -0.68
CA SER A 140 -8.59 -20.24 0.28
C SER A 140 -9.97 -20.80 0.65
N ASN A 141 -10.98 -19.96 0.89
CA ASN A 141 -12.34 -20.41 1.18
C ASN A 141 -12.96 -21.12 -0.03
N TYR A 142 -12.94 -20.48 -1.20
CA TYR A 142 -13.57 -21.01 -2.42
C TYR A 142 -12.98 -22.35 -2.85
N THR A 143 -11.67 -22.53 -2.69
CA THR A 143 -10.97 -23.74 -3.12
C THR A 143 -10.81 -24.79 -2.02
N ASN A 144 -11.40 -24.59 -0.84
CA ASN A 144 -11.14 -25.42 0.35
C ASN A 144 -9.64 -25.58 0.63
N SER A 145 -8.90 -24.47 0.54
CA SER A 145 -7.45 -24.34 0.77
C SER A 145 -6.56 -25.11 -0.21
N LYS A 146 -7.11 -25.64 -1.33
CA LYS A 146 -6.29 -26.22 -2.41
C LYS A 146 -5.37 -25.19 -3.05
N ILE A 147 -5.80 -23.93 -3.07
CA ILE A 147 -4.95 -22.78 -3.46
C ILE A 147 -4.80 -21.91 -2.22
N ASN A 148 -3.57 -21.75 -1.76
CA ASN A 148 -3.24 -20.94 -0.59
C ASN A 148 -2.26 -19.82 -0.97
N LEU A 149 -2.77 -18.60 -1.06
CA LEU A 149 -1.95 -17.45 -1.41
C LEU A 149 -1.12 -16.93 -0.23
N PHE A 150 -1.49 -17.24 1.03
CA PHE A 150 -0.69 -16.84 2.19
C PHE A 150 0.72 -17.46 2.22
N THR A 151 1.02 -18.41 1.34
CA THR A 151 2.32 -19.07 1.23
C THR A 151 2.97 -18.92 -0.15
N PHE A 152 2.40 -18.09 -1.04
CA PHE A 152 2.83 -18.04 -2.45
C PHE A 152 4.24 -17.44 -2.64
N ASP A 153 4.59 -16.45 -1.82
CA ASP A 153 5.91 -15.81 -1.77
C ASP A 153 6.23 -15.42 -0.33
N LEU A 154 6.43 -16.43 0.52
CA LEU A 154 6.41 -16.24 1.97
C LEU A 154 7.43 -15.20 2.48
N ASN A 155 8.57 -15.05 1.81
CA ASN A 155 9.59 -14.08 2.20
C ASN A 155 9.12 -12.65 1.90
N ASN A 156 8.66 -12.37 0.68
CA ASN A 156 8.12 -11.06 0.34
C ASN A 156 6.90 -10.71 1.19
N LEU A 157 6.03 -11.69 1.44
CA LEU A 157 4.84 -11.53 2.26
C LEU A 157 5.17 -11.20 3.73
N LYS A 158 6.22 -11.80 4.29
CA LYS A 158 6.74 -11.43 5.62
C LYS A 158 7.30 -10.01 5.63
N ASN A 159 8.02 -9.62 4.59
CA ASN A 159 8.62 -8.29 4.52
C ASN A 159 7.56 -7.18 4.41
N VAL A 160 6.63 -7.28 3.45
CA VAL A 160 5.51 -6.33 3.33
C VAL A 160 4.56 -6.39 4.53
N GLY A 161 4.44 -7.56 5.15
CA GLY A 161 3.77 -7.77 6.42
C GLY A 161 4.35 -6.85 7.50
N ASN A 162 5.64 -6.97 7.78
CA ASN A 162 6.31 -6.25 8.86
C ASN A 162 6.74 -4.81 8.50
N PHE A 163 6.40 -4.35 7.29
CA PHE A 163 6.80 -3.03 6.80
C PHE A 163 6.36 -1.89 7.74
N LEU A 164 5.19 -2.01 8.37
CA LEU A 164 4.69 -0.97 9.26
C LEU A 164 5.62 -0.82 10.46
N GLU A 165 5.90 -1.92 11.13
CA GLU A 165 6.83 -1.99 12.25
C GLU A 165 8.22 -1.49 11.84
N TYR A 166 8.77 -1.99 10.73
CA TYR A 166 10.08 -1.55 10.25
C TYR A 166 10.15 -0.06 9.86
N ASN A 167 9.03 0.54 9.45
CA ASN A 167 8.95 1.96 9.15
C ASN A 167 8.76 2.84 10.40
N GLN A 168 8.59 2.28 11.60
CA GLN A 168 8.44 3.06 12.85
C GLN A 168 9.77 3.69 13.25
N VAL A 169 9.78 4.98 13.56
CA VAL A 169 10.97 5.67 14.08
C VAL A 169 10.99 5.61 15.61
N ASN A 170 9.81 5.57 16.22
CA ASN A 170 9.56 5.31 17.64
C ASN A 170 8.14 4.71 17.77
N PRO A 171 7.67 4.34 18.97
CA PRO A 171 6.33 3.78 19.14
C PRO A 171 5.17 4.67 18.65
N SER A 172 5.40 5.99 18.51
CA SER A 172 4.37 6.99 18.17
C SER A 172 4.35 7.39 16.69
N TYR A 173 5.47 7.25 15.96
CA TYR A 173 5.65 7.81 14.61
C TYR A 173 6.29 6.85 13.62
N TYR A 174 5.85 6.96 12.37
CA TYR A 174 6.49 6.37 11.20
C TYR A 174 7.53 7.31 10.57
N ALA A 175 8.38 6.81 9.67
CA ALA A 175 9.15 7.65 8.77
C ALA A 175 8.23 8.15 7.63
N HIS A 176 8.16 9.46 7.43
CA HIS A 176 7.07 10.11 6.69
C HIS A 176 7.35 10.40 5.21
N PHE A 177 8.17 9.59 4.52
CA PHE A 177 8.62 9.92 3.16
C PHE A 177 7.63 9.62 2.03
N PHE A 178 6.40 9.22 2.35
CA PHE A 178 5.42 8.73 1.38
C PHE A 178 4.01 9.12 1.84
N ASP A 179 3.00 8.60 1.14
CA ASP A 179 1.64 8.57 1.68
C ASP A 179 1.57 7.60 2.88
N VAL A 180 1.99 8.10 4.05
CA VAL A 180 2.00 7.40 5.35
C VAL A 180 1.27 8.23 6.39
N SER A 181 0.50 7.56 7.26
CA SER A 181 -0.03 8.17 8.48
C SER A 181 1.11 8.73 9.32
N LEU A 182 0.94 9.93 9.87
CA LEU A 182 1.95 10.50 10.77
C LEU A 182 2.13 9.60 12.01
N THR A 183 1.03 9.19 12.62
CA THR A 183 1.08 8.40 13.84
C THR A 183 1.08 6.90 13.54
N ALA A 184 1.88 6.18 14.32
CA ALA A 184 1.79 4.74 14.43
C ALA A 184 0.62 4.37 15.36
N SER A 185 -0.48 3.86 14.81
CA SER A 185 -1.54 3.28 15.63
C SER A 185 -1.18 1.85 15.98
N GLN A 186 -1.19 1.53 17.28
CA GLN A 186 -0.88 0.20 17.83
C GLN A 186 -2.13 -0.50 18.40
N GLU A 187 -3.31 0.11 18.27
CA GLU A 187 -4.50 -0.33 18.97
C GLU A 187 -5.57 -0.89 18.02
N LYS A 188 -5.71 -0.33 16.82
CA LYS A 188 -6.80 -0.64 15.89
C LYS A 188 -6.27 -1.18 14.56
N GLY A 189 -6.62 -2.43 14.27
CA GLY A 189 -6.41 -3.07 12.98
C GLY A 189 -7.71 -3.28 12.21
N ASN A 190 -7.60 -3.94 11.08
CA ASN A 190 -8.71 -4.48 10.29
C ASN A 190 -8.44 -5.97 10.01
N PHE A 191 -9.38 -6.66 9.33
CA PHE A 191 -9.22 -8.07 8.96
C PHE A 191 -7.88 -8.36 8.26
N ALA A 192 -7.47 -7.50 7.32
CA ALA A 192 -6.20 -7.65 6.63
C ALA A 192 -5.00 -7.58 7.59
N TYR A 193 -4.98 -6.67 8.55
CA TYR A 193 -3.96 -6.65 9.60
C TYR A 193 -3.92 -7.96 10.39
N MET A 194 -5.08 -8.50 10.74
CA MET A 194 -5.15 -9.76 11.48
C MET A 194 -4.62 -10.94 10.67
N MET A 195 -4.90 -10.98 9.36
CA MET A 195 -4.35 -12.00 8.47
C MET A 195 -2.82 -11.84 8.31
N ALA A 196 -2.32 -10.60 8.22
CA ALA A 196 -0.89 -10.35 8.21
C ALA A 196 -0.22 -10.83 9.51
N ALA A 197 -0.82 -10.57 10.67
CA ALA A 197 -0.30 -11.04 11.96
C ALA A 197 -0.28 -12.57 12.03
N LYS A 198 -1.37 -13.20 11.59
CA LYS A 198 -1.54 -14.65 11.61
C LYS A 198 -0.52 -15.38 10.72
N TYR A 199 -0.28 -14.89 9.50
CA TYR A 199 0.51 -15.62 8.50
C TYR A 199 1.92 -15.07 8.28
N HIS A 200 2.18 -13.81 8.65
CA HIS A 200 3.40 -13.08 8.27
C HIS A 200 4.15 -12.48 9.46
N CYS A 201 3.80 -12.91 10.69
CA CYS A 201 4.51 -12.58 11.94
C CYS A 201 4.51 -11.09 12.32
N THR A 202 3.51 -10.33 11.89
CA THR A 202 3.34 -8.92 12.28
C THR A 202 2.74 -8.80 13.68
N ASN A 203 2.75 -7.61 14.26
CA ASN A 203 2.04 -7.35 15.50
C ASN A 203 0.53 -7.56 15.30
N GLN A 204 -0.10 -8.22 16.26
CA GLN A 204 -1.55 -8.28 16.34
C GLN A 204 -2.04 -7.15 17.23
N LEU A 205 -2.93 -6.33 16.68
CA LEU A 205 -3.51 -5.18 17.37
C LEU A 205 -4.65 -5.62 18.29
N SER A 206 -4.92 -4.85 19.34
CA SER A 206 -5.88 -5.21 20.39
C SER A 206 -7.33 -5.18 19.92
N GLU A 207 -7.66 -4.29 18.98
CA GLU A 207 -8.98 -4.12 18.42
C GLU A 207 -8.97 -4.40 16.92
N ASN A 208 -10.02 -5.04 16.45
CA ASN A 208 -10.29 -5.21 15.03
C ASN A 208 -11.51 -4.38 14.64
N VAL A 209 -11.30 -3.45 13.72
CA VAL A 209 -12.33 -2.57 13.18
C VAL A 209 -12.52 -2.91 11.71
N PRO A 210 -13.66 -3.53 11.33
CA PRO A 210 -13.98 -3.79 9.94
C PRO A 210 -13.98 -2.49 9.12
N ASP A 211 -13.22 -2.46 8.03
CA ASP A 211 -13.05 -1.31 7.15
C ASP A 211 -13.70 -1.51 5.77
N GLU A 212 -14.12 -2.74 5.47
CA GLU A 212 -14.76 -3.13 4.21
C GLU A 212 -15.93 -4.09 4.46
N GLY A 213 -16.99 -4.03 3.64
CA GLY A 213 -18.13 -4.97 3.75
C GLY A 213 -17.70 -6.44 3.69
N LEU A 214 -16.68 -6.73 2.88
CA LEU A 214 -16.08 -8.07 2.76
C LEU A 214 -15.42 -8.55 4.06
N SER A 215 -14.79 -7.64 4.81
CA SER A 215 -14.16 -7.97 6.10
C SER A 215 -15.20 -8.48 7.11
N CYS A 216 -16.34 -7.79 7.22
CA CYS A 216 -17.45 -8.20 8.07
C CYS A 216 -17.94 -9.63 7.80
N LEU A 217 -17.98 -10.06 6.53
CA LEU A 217 -18.37 -11.42 6.18
C LEU A 217 -17.31 -12.45 6.54
N MET A 218 -16.05 -12.18 6.22
CA MET A 218 -14.95 -13.11 6.49
C MET A 218 -14.80 -13.35 8.00
N GLU A 219 -14.92 -12.28 8.80
CA GLU A 219 -14.90 -12.35 10.25
C GLU A 219 -16.07 -13.15 10.81
N ARG A 220 -17.29 -12.96 10.27
CA ARG A 220 -18.47 -13.73 10.66
C ARG A 220 -18.35 -15.20 10.30
N ALA A 221 -17.78 -15.52 9.15
CA ALA A 221 -17.60 -16.89 8.69
C ALA A 221 -16.57 -17.63 9.55
N ASN A 222 -15.52 -16.95 10.02
CA ASN A 222 -14.43 -17.53 10.79
C ASN A 222 -14.02 -16.63 11.98
N PRO A 223 -14.87 -16.45 13.01
CA PRO A 223 -14.59 -15.53 14.12
C PRO A 223 -13.37 -15.96 14.95
N SER A 224 -13.08 -17.26 14.96
CA SER A 224 -11.90 -17.85 15.62
C SER A 224 -10.59 -17.51 14.92
N SER A 225 -10.61 -17.07 13.65
CA SER A 225 -9.41 -16.68 12.91
C SER A 225 -8.77 -15.39 13.43
N LEU A 226 -9.47 -14.67 14.32
CA LEU A 226 -9.10 -13.38 14.89
C LEU A 226 -8.48 -13.49 16.30
N LYS A 227 -8.13 -14.70 16.76
CA LYS A 227 -7.57 -14.89 18.12
C LYS A 227 -6.20 -14.22 18.27
N ASN A 228 -6.04 -13.51 19.39
CA ASN A 228 -4.87 -12.70 19.73
C ASN A 228 -3.66 -13.53 20.16
N ASN A 229 -2.57 -13.42 19.41
CA ASN A 229 -1.22 -13.73 19.86
C ASN A 229 -0.37 -12.47 19.69
N LYS A 230 -0.46 -11.56 20.67
CA LYS A 230 0.42 -10.39 20.71
C LYS A 230 1.85 -10.88 20.85
N LYS A 231 2.65 -10.73 19.79
CA LYS A 231 4.10 -10.76 19.89
C LYS A 231 4.57 -9.34 20.11
N GLU A 232 5.58 -9.17 20.96
CA GLU A 232 6.28 -7.90 21.06
C GLU A 232 7.29 -7.85 19.91
N VAL A 233 7.09 -6.96 18.95
CA VAL A 233 8.09 -6.71 17.92
C VAL A 233 9.18 -5.82 18.51
N VAL A 234 10.35 -6.40 18.70
CA VAL A 234 11.57 -5.66 18.99
C VAL A 234 12.06 -5.04 17.69
N LEU A 235 11.97 -3.72 17.58
CA LEU A 235 12.47 -3.00 16.42
C LEU A 235 14.00 -2.98 16.44
N PRO A 236 14.66 -3.15 15.28
CA PRO A 236 16.11 -2.98 15.21
C PRO A 236 16.48 -1.52 15.49
N GLU A 237 17.71 -1.29 15.91
CA GLU A 237 18.22 0.07 16.20
C GLU A 237 18.24 0.91 14.93
N HIS A 238 18.54 0.26 13.81
CA HIS A 238 18.61 0.87 12.49
C HIS A 238 17.82 0.02 11.51
N THR A 239 17.07 0.67 10.63
CA THR A 239 16.43 0.00 9.48
C THR A 239 16.94 0.65 8.23
N TYR A 240 17.39 -0.18 7.29
CA TYR A 240 17.78 0.25 5.96
C TYR A 240 16.66 -0.13 5.00
N PHE A 241 16.42 0.72 4.00
CA PHE A 241 15.66 0.37 2.81
C PHE A 241 16.52 0.77 1.62
N ASP A 242 17.54 -0.03 1.34
CA ASP A 242 18.65 0.34 0.44
C ASP A 242 18.17 0.71 -0.96
N ASN A 243 17.18 -0.02 -1.48
CA ASN A 243 16.64 0.21 -2.82
C ASN A 243 15.85 1.52 -2.95
N PHE A 244 15.42 2.09 -1.82
CA PHE A 244 14.74 3.39 -1.75
C PHE A 244 15.64 4.49 -1.20
N GLY A 245 16.87 4.13 -0.83
CA GLY A 245 17.84 5.01 -0.21
C GLY A 245 17.33 5.60 1.08
N ILE A 246 16.74 4.80 1.98
CA ILE A 246 16.23 5.28 3.27
C ILE A 246 16.99 4.61 4.42
N VAL A 247 17.26 5.39 5.46
CA VAL A 247 17.74 4.87 6.75
C VAL A 247 16.92 5.47 7.88
N ILE A 248 16.49 4.62 8.80
CA ILE A 248 15.88 4.98 10.07
C ILE A 248 16.88 4.65 11.18
N SER A 249 17.15 5.62 12.06
CA SER A 249 18.01 5.51 13.23
C SER A 249 17.18 5.77 14.48
N ARG A 250 17.12 4.80 15.39
CA ARG A 250 16.30 4.86 16.60
C ARG A 250 17.19 5.11 17.82
N GLY A 251 17.01 6.27 18.46
CA GLY A 251 17.72 6.58 19.70
C GLY A 251 17.35 5.63 20.83
N ARG A 252 18.32 5.31 21.70
CA ARG A 252 18.18 4.33 22.80
C ARG A 252 18.36 4.90 24.21
N LYS A 253 18.82 6.14 24.33
CA LYS A 253 19.03 6.81 25.62
C LYS A 253 17.72 7.42 26.13
N ASN A 254 17.67 7.80 27.41
CA ASN A 254 16.55 8.57 27.96
C ASN A 254 16.33 9.83 27.11
N ASN A 255 15.07 10.10 26.74
CA ASN A 255 14.71 11.11 25.73
C ASN A 255 15.45 10.87 24.40
N PRO A 256 15.16 9.75 23.71
CA PRO A 256 15.93 9.34 22.55
C PRO A 256 15.77 10.32 21.39
N LEU A 257 16.88 10.73 20.78
CA LEU A 257 16.87 11.40 19.48
C LEU A 257 16.90 10.33 18.39
N SER A 258 15.86 10.30 17.57
CA SER A 258 15.76 9.42 16.40
C SER A 258 15.71 10.25 15.12
N THR A 259 16.23 9.68 14.03
CA THR A 259 16.27 10.33 12.73
C THR A 259 15.88 9.37 11.62
N ALA A 260 15.30 9.89 10.55
CA ALA A 260 15.12 9.18 9.30
C ALA A 260 15.64 10.05 8.16
N ILE A 261 16.31 9.47 7.17
CA ILE A 261 16.77 10.17 5.97
C ILE A 261 16.33 9.43 4.71
N LYS A 262 16.03 10.16 3.63
CA LYS A 262 15.76 9.61 2.30
C LYS A 262 16.68 10.27 1.27
N ALA A 263 17.51 9.47 0.62
CA ALA A 263 18.39 9.89 -0.46
C ALA A 263 17.81 9.61 -1.84
N GLY A 264 17.19 8.42 -2.04
CA GLY A 264 16.93 7.73 -3.31
C GLY A 264 16.41 8.53 -4.51
N HIS A 265 15.34 8.08 -5.16
CA HIS A 265 14.67 8.84 -6.22
C HIS A 265 13.21 9.10 -5.89
N ASP A 266 12.54 9.93 -6.70
CA ASP A 266 11.11 10.28 -6.56
C ASP A 266 10.26 9.77 -7.74
N ALA A 267 10.72 8.70 -8.42
CA ALA A 267 10.06 8.06 -9.56
C ALA A 267 9.24 6.80 -9.19
N GLU A 268 8.76 6.74 -7.95
CA GLU A 268 7.85 5.72 -7.40
C GLU A 268 6.38 6.18 -7.44
N ASN A 269 5.45 5.22 -7.31
CA ASN A 269 4.04 5.58 -7.09
C ASN A 269 3.85 6.10 -5.66
N HIS A 270 2.92 7.05 -5.49
CA HIS A 270 2.50 7.56 -4.19
C HIS A 270 3.61 8.19 -3.32
N ILE A 271 4.73 8.57 -3.95
CA ILE A 271 5.81 9.31 -3.33
C ILE A 271 5.61 10.83 -3.45
N HIS A 272 6.40 11.58 -2.70
CA HIS A 272 6.47 13.04 -2.74
C HIS A 272 7.78 13.50 -3.41
N PHE A 273 7.94 14.82 -3.61
CA PHE A 273 9.23 15.40 -4.01
C PHE A 273 10.15 15.55 -2.78
N ASN A 274 10.78 14.45 -2.36
CA ASN A 274 11.48 14.39 -1.07
C ASN A 274 12.81 13.62 -1.08
N SER A 275 13.41 13.38 -2.26
CA SER A 275 14.78 12.89 -2.34
C SER A 275 15.78 13.93 -1.82
N GLY A 276 16.48 13.57 -0.74
CA GLY A 276 17.35 14.43 0.07
C GLY A 276 16.72 14.97 1.36
N SER A 277 15.53 14.51 1.72
CA SER A 277 14.85 14.92 2.94
C SER A 277 15.31 14.14 4.19
N TYR A 278 15.01 14.71 5.34
CA TYR A 278 15.24 14.12 6.66
C TYR A 278 14.09 14.43 7.63
N SER A 279 13.93 13.60 8.65
CA SER A 279 12.99 13.80 9.75
C SER A 279 13.67 13.57 11.09
N LEU A 280 13.35 14.40 12.09
CA LEU A 280 13.91 14.34 13.44
C LEU A 280 12.82 14.19 14.49
N PHE A 281 13.09 13.34 15.47
CA PHE A 281 12.16 13.01 16.55
C PHE A 281 12.92 13.00 17.88
N LEU A 282 12.33 13.62 18.91
CA LEU A 282 12.86 13.58 20.27
C LEU A 282 11.83 12.94 21.18
N ALA A 283 12.20 11.82 21.80
CA ALA A 283 11.30 10.96 22.55
C ALA A 283 10.06 10.59 21.72
N ASP A 284 8.88 10.99 22.18
CA ASP A 284 7.58 10.76 21.58
C ASP A 284 7.08 11.96 20.77
N LYS A 285 7.97 12.88 20.38
CA LYS A 285 7.62 14.10 19.63
C LYS A 285 8.35 14.16 18.30
N LYS A 286 7.62 14.50 17.25
CA LYS A 286 8.21 14.94 15.97
C LYS A 286 8.71 16.37 16.11
N ILE A 287 9.97 16.62 15.77
CA ILE A 287 10.60 17.95 15.81
C ILE A 287 10.48 18.63 14.45
N THR A 288 10.91 17.95 13.39
CA THR A 288 10.87 18.46 12.02
C THR A 288 10.88 17.30 11.02
N GLY A 289 10.64 17.60 9.75
CA GLY A 289 10.66 16.64 8.67
C GLY A 289 9.34 16.53 7.94
N ASP A 290 9.24 15.46 7.16
CA ASP A 290 8.21 15.25 6.16
C ASP A 290 6.80 15.12 6.78
N ILE A 291 5.80 15.71 6.13
CA ILE A 291 4.42 15.80 6.61
C ILE A 291 3.60 14.52 6.42
N GLY A 292 4.10 13.55 5.64
CA GLY A 292 3.40 12.30 5.36
C GLY A 292 2.19 12.49 4.45
N ALA A 293 1.17 11.65 4.61
CA ALA A 293 0.02 11.65 3.71
C ALA A 293 -0.85 12.91 3.83
N LEU A 294 -1.37 13.33 2.69
CA LEU A 294 -2.41 14.34 2.54
C LEU A 294 -3.83 13.79 2.70
N SER A 295 -4.77 14.69 2.95
CA SER A 295 -6.19 14.43 2.76
C SER A 295 -6.47 14.13 1.28
N TYR A 296 -7.04 12.95 0.99
CA TYR A 296 -7.39 12.52 -0.37
C TYR A 296 -8.66 13.23 -0.90
N THR A 297 -8.53 14.51 -1.21
CA THR A 297 -9.56 15.32 -1.88
C THR A 297 -9.30 15.47 -3.38
N ALA A 298 -10.22 16.08 -4.13
CA ALA A 298 -9.94 16.48 -5.51
C ALA A 298 -8.65 17.33 -5.58
N GLY A 299 -7.77 17.05 -6.56
CA GLY A 299 -6.46 17.69 -6.68
C GLY A 299 -5.37 17.13 -5.74
N ALA A 300 -5.66 16.08 -4.96
CA ALA A 300 -4.71 15.40 -4.08
C ALA A 300 -3.43 14.94 -4.79
N PHE A 301 -3.50 14.64 -6.09
CA PHE A 301 -2.38 14.10 -6.88
C PHE A 301 -1.78 15.12 -7.86
N ASN A 302 -2.18 16.38 -7.79
CA ASN A 302 -1.60 17.43 -8.63
C ASN A 302 -0.18 17.75 -8.14
N ASP A 303 0.75 18.02 -9.06
CA ASP A 303 2.14 18.35 -8.70
C ASP A 303 2.23 19.67 -7.90
N ASP A 304 1.27 20.60 -8.09
CA ASP A 304 1.20 21.86 -7.34
C ASP A 304 0.63 21.71 -5.91
N ASN A 305 0.20 20.50 -5.54
CA ASN A 305 -0.25 20.25 -4.17
C ASN A 305 0.94 20.43 -3.23
N LYS A 306 0.85 21.42 -2.32
CA LYS A 306 1.90 21.76 -1.36
C LYS A 306 2.38 20.58 -0.52
N ALA A 307 1.54 19.57 -0.34
CA ALA A 307 1.89 18.37 0.41
C ALA A 307 2.69 17.33 -0.38
N ARG A 308 2.69 17.41 -1.71
CA ARG A 308 3.48 16.55 -2.60
C ARG A 308 4.66 17.28 -3.24
N SER A 309 4.61 18.61 -3.26
CA SER A 309 5.69 19.47 -3.74
C SER A 309 6.69 19.73 -2.62
N LEU A 310 7.82 20.33 -2.97
CA LEU A 310 8.94 20.63 -2.07
C LEU A 310 8.56 21.42 -0.81
N TRP A 311 7.42 22.11 -0.83
CA TRP A 311 6.95 22.89 0.33
C TRP A 311 6.71 22.01 1.57
N GLY A 312 6.34 20.74 1.39
CA GLY A 312 6.08 19.80 2.48
C GLY A 312 7.33 19.11 3.04
N HIS A 313 8.50 19.30 2.45
CA HIS A 313 9.66 18.44 2.69
C HIS A 313 10.94 19.22 3.02
N THR A 314 11.82 18.61 3.81
CA THR A 314 13.12 19.16 4.23
C THR A 314 14.19 19.01 3.14
N VAL A 315 13.83 19.33 1.90
CA VAL A 315 14.70 19.20 0.73
C VAL A 315 15.37 20.55 0.44
N PRO A 316 16.70 20.58 0.23
CA PRO A 316 17.37 21.82 -0.14
C PRO A 316 17.02 22.25 -1.57
N ILE A 317 16.86 23.56 -1.78
CA ILE A 317 16.88 24.16 -3.12
C ILE A 317 18.30 24.69 -3.34
N ILE A 318 18.98 24.21 -4.37
CA ILE A 318 20.39 24.52 -4.64
C ILE A 318 20.48 25.30 -5.95
N GLU A 319 21.10 26.47 -5.95
CA GLU A 319 21.19 27.33 -7.16
C GLU A 319 19.83 27.51 -7.88
N ASN A 320 18.77 27.76 -7.10
CA ASN A 320 17.37 27.84 -7.59
C ASN A 320 16.87 26.58 -8.34
N THR A 321 17.54 25.46 -8.17
CA THR A 321 17.23 24.17 -8.79
C THR A 321 16.67 23.20 -7.75
N ILE A 322 15.67 22.47 -8.17
CA ILE A 322 14.96 21.47 -7.38
C ILE A 322 15.41 20.05 -7.76
N PRO A 323 15.20 19.04 -6.91
CA PRO A 323 15.34 17.63 -7.30
C PRO A 323 14.61 17.28 -8.59
N ALA A 324 15.23 16.40 -9.38
CA ALA A 324 14.57 15.80 -10.53
C ALA A 324 13.75 14.57 -10.14
N LYS A 325 12.52 14.49 -10.66
CA LYS A 325 11.59 13.37 -10.46
C LYS A 325 11.86 12.27 -11.49
N SER A 326 13.01 11.61 -11.40
CA SER A 326 13.39 10.54 -12.35
C SER A 326 14.15 9.42 -11.65
N ARG A 327 14.17 8.22 -12.26
CA ARG A 327 14.89 7.08 -11.70
C ARG A 327 16.41 7.27 -11.75
N GLU A 328 16.89 8.07 -12.70
CA GLU A 328 18.30 8.40 -12.90
C GLU A 328 18.79 9.41 -11.87
N ALA A 329 17.89 10.27 -11.37
CA ALA A 329 18.13 11.21 -10.29
C ALA A 329 18.07 10.51 -8.92
N ASN A 330 18.99 9.55 -8.71
CA ASN A 330 18.98 8.65 -7.56
C ASN A 330 20.12 8.96 -6.58
N GLY A 331 19.77 9.51 -5.42
CA GLY A 331 20.69 9.67 -4.30
C GLY A 331 21.01 8.35 -3.62
N LYS A 332 22.08 8.33 -2.82
CA LYS A 332 22.54 7.11 -2.13
C LYS A 332 22.76 7.38 -0.66
N ILE A 333 22.42 6.41 0.17
CA ILE A 333 22.93 6.36 1.54
C ILE A 333 24.44 6.15 1.46
N THR A 334 25.21 7.00 2.13
CA THR A 334 26.67 6.89 2.24
C THR A 334 27.05 6.24 3.56
N ASN A 335 28.35 6.03 3.81
CA ASN A 335 28.87 5.34 5.00
C ASN A 335 28.23 5.87 6.29
N ALA A 336 27.17 5.21 6.74
CA ALA A 336 26.54 5.48 8.01
C ALA A 336 27.47 4.97 9.11
N THR A 337 27.81 5.82 10.07
CA THR A 337 28.59 5.39 11.23
C THR A 337 27.64 5.20 12.40
N PHE A 338 27.40 3.93 12.75
CA PHE A 338 26.59 3.56 13.91
C PHE A 338 27.48 2.95 14.96
N THR A 339 27.47 3.55 16.15
CA THR A 339 28.22 3.13 17.33
C THR A 339 27.29 3.13 18.53
N ASN A 340 27.77 2.64 19.67
CA ASN A 340 26.97 2.67 20.91
C ASN A 340 26.61 4.09 21.37
N ASP A 341 27.38 5.10 20.98
CA ASP A 341 27.21 6.48 21.44
C ASP A 341 26.78 7.47 20.37
N ILE A 342 27.03 7.16 19.10
CA ILE A 342 26.87 8.08 17.97
C ILE A 342 26.25 7.34 16.80
N ASP A 343 25.15 7.91 16.31
CA ASP A 343 24.56 7.59 15.02
C ASP A 343 24.83 8.73 14.04
N LYS A 344 25.46 8.42 12.91
CA LYS A 344 25.75 9.35 11.81
C LYS A 344 25.26 8.74 10.50
N PRO A 345 23.95 8.75 10.22
CA PRO A 345 23.45 8.39 8.90
C PRO A 345 23.90 9.45 7.89
N GLY A 346 24.42 9.02 6.75
CA GLY A 346 24.92 9.89 5.68
C GLY A 346 24.18 9.65 4.37
N MET A 347 24.05 10.68 3.54
CA MET A 347 23.54 10.55 2.19
C MET A 347 24.31 11.43 1.20
N ASP A 348 24.38 10.97 -0.04
CA ASP A 348 24.86 11.70 -1.22
C ASP A 348 23.68 11.91 -2.16
N THR A 349 23.24 13.17 -2.25
CA THR A 349 22.11 13.59 -3.09
C THR A 349 22.57 14.33 -4.33
N LYS A 350 23.87 14.33 -4.65
CA LYS A 350 24.39 15.07 -5.81
C LYS A 350 23.68 14.68 -7.10
N ALA A 351 23.43 13.39 -7.30
CA ALA A 351 22.76 12.87 -8.50
C ALA A 351 21.30 13.32 -8.63
N VAL A 352 20.67 13.72 -7.52
CA VAL A 352 19.27 14.19 -7.48
C VAL A 352 19.13 15.57 -8.15
N TYR A 353 20.21 16.36 -8.20
CA TYR A 353 20.23 17.71 -8.78
C TYR A 353 21.00 17.74 -10.09
N HIS A 354 20.38 18.26 -11.15
CA HIS A 354 21.03 18.44 -12.46
C HIS A 354 21.88 19.72 -12.53
N ILE A 355 22.81 19.87 -11.60
CA ILE A 355 23.65 21.06 -11.44
C ILE A 355 25.12 20.68 -11.71
N LYS A 356 25.73 21.29 -12.74
CA LYS A 356 27.11 20.96 -13.16
C LYS A 356 28.18 21.39 -12.15
N SER A 357 27.92 22.44 -11.36
CA SER A 357 28.86 22.99 -10.37
C SER A 357 28.97 22.12 -9.11
N LEU A 358 28.02 21.22 -8.84
CA LEU A 358 28.01 20.40 -7.64
C LEU A 358 29.21 19.45 -7.57
N LYS A 359 29.95 19.52 -6.46
CA LYS A 359 31.06 18.64 -6.13
C LYS A 359 30.63 17.63 -5.06
N LYS A 360 31.36 16.51 -4.98
CA LYS A 360 31.14 15.48 -3.97
C LYS A 360 31.79 15.89 -2.66
#